data_AF-A0A8J8JH28-F1
#
_entry.id   AF-A0A8J8JH28-F1
#
_cell.length_a   1.000
_cell.length_b   1.000
_cell.length_c   1.000
_cell.angle_alpha   90.00
_cell.angle_beta   90.00
_cell.angle_gamma   90.00
#
_symmetry.space_group_name_H-M   'P 1'
#
loop_
_entity.id
_entity.type
_entity.pdbx_description
1 polymer ?
#
loop_
_entity_poly.entity_id
_entity_poly.type
_entity_poly.pdbx_seq_one_letter_code
_entity_poly.pdbx_strand_id
1 'polypeptide(L)'
;MKSQEILRDVAQTIEDTEKKVNSLTKLSDKNKQKALKLLEEARRNFMELSENVAIDNQELANFFLKRAVKLKNNTNDRFIEKMGEKEYMKSVSMINRYSKAAPYDFAGKVKDLQRAYRAFLFGMIPFYVVSGIFGPVYAVTALILIIPTLLAMFSLRKRGSLGLMLSFAVMPIPMVMGAFSIRYGIYALTNEGELTRIAEALGQSLAVAQGIAVLITLLGAASLILLGYASYMLYKHRHAFL
;
A
#
# COMPACT_ATOMS: atom_id res chain seq x y z
N MET A 1 -26.59 -0.59 -13.50
CA MET A 1 -26.52 0.01 -12.14
C MET A 1 -26.33 1.51 -12.30
N LYS A 2 -26.94 2.37 -11.48
CA LYS A 2 -26.86 3.84 -11.69
C LYS A 2 -25.43 4.36 -11.62
N SER A 3 -24.58 3.79 -10.76
CA SER A 3 -23.15 4.15 -10.74
C SER A 3 -22.42 3.86 -12.04
N GLN A 4 -22.82 2.86 -12.84
CA GLN A 4 -22.19 2.59 -14.14
C GLN A 4 -22.38 3.76 -15.11
N GLU A 5 -23.61 4.28 -15.21
CA GLU A 5 -23.94 5.44 -16.05
C GLU A 5 -23.17 6.68 -15.60
N ILE A 6 -23.17 6.97 -14.29
CA ILE A 6 -22.44 8.13 -13.75
C ILE A 6 -20.93 8.01 -14.01
N LEU A 7 -20.35 6.81 -13.92
CA LEU A 7 -18.93 6.60 -14.22
C LEU A 7 -18.60 6.78 -15.72
N ARG A 8 -19.53 6.46 -16.63
CA ARG A 8 -19.40 6.80 -18.05
C ARG A 8 -19.44 8.31 -18.26
N ASP A 9 -20.32 9.02 -17.56
CA ASP A 9 -20.38 10.49 -17.61
C ASP A 9 -19.11 11.14 -17.06
N VAL A 10 -18.48 10.54 -16.05
CA VAL A 10 -17.15 10.95 -15.56
C VAL A 10 -16.12 10.81 -16.68
N ALA A 11 -16.05 9.66 -17.35
CA ALA A 11 -15.13 9.42 -18.46
C ALA A 11 -15.36 10.42 -19.60
N GLN A 12 -16.61 10.66 -19.98
CA GLN A 12 -16.97 11.64 -21.02
C GLN A 12 -16.54 13.07 -20.63
N THR A 13 -16.76 13.45 -19.38
CA THR A 13 -16.35 14.77 -18.85
C THR A 13 -14.83 14.94 -18.86
N ILE A 14 -14.08 13.86 -18.64
CA ILE A 14 -12.61 13.87 -18.72
C ILE A 14 -12.16 14.03 -20.18
N GLU A 15 -12.81 13.35 -21.13
CA GLU A 15 -12.54 13.51 -22.56
C GLU A 15 -12.76 14.97 -23.03
N ASP A 16 -13.86 15.60 -22.60
CA ASP A 16 -14.09 17.02 -22.88
C ASP A 16 -12.97 17.90 -22.28
N THR A 17 -12.44 17.51 -21.12
CA THR A 17 -11.36 18.24 -20.46
C THR A 17 -10.06 18.10 -21.27
N GLU A 18 -9.75 16.93 -21.82
CA GLU A 18 -8.60 16.72 -22.71
C GLU A 18 -8.66 17.65 -23.93
N LYS A 19 -9.84 17.76 -24.57
CA LYS A 19 -10.08 18.68 -25.69
C LYS A 19 -9.78 20.13 -25.31
N LYS A 20 -10.22 20.56 -24.13
CA LYS A 20 -9.91 21.90 -23.61
C LYS A 20 -8.43 22.09 -23.31
N VAL A 21 -7.74 21.08 -22.74
CA VAL A 21 -6.31 21.15 -22.44
C VAL A 21 -5.51 21.46 -23.71
N ASN A 22 -5.84 20.82 -24.84
CA ASN A 22 -5.19 21.08 -26.13
C ASN A 22 -5.29 22.55 -26.58
N SER A 23 -6.38 23.24 -26.21
CA SER A 23 -6.60 24.65 -26.57
C SER A 23 -5.93 25.66 -25.64
N LEU A 24 -5.36 25.23 -24.51
CA LEU A 24 -4.72 26.13 -23.54
C LEU A 24 -3.44 26.75 -24.09
N THR A 25 -3.26 28.06 -23.89
CA THR A 25 -2.04 28.79 -24.24
C THR A 25 -1.18 29.11 -23.03
N LYS A 26 -1.77 29.10 -21.82
CA LYS A 26 -1.11 29.48 -20.56
C LYS A 26 -0.57 28.30 -19.76
N LEU A 27 -0.65 27.10 -20.33
CA LEU A 27 -0.06 25.89 -19.77
C LEU A 27 1.16 25.50 -20.61
N SER A 28 2.33 25.44 -19.99
CA SER A 28 3.56 25.00 -20.65
C SER A 28 3.39 23.66 -21.38
N ASP A 29 4.04 23.49 -22.52
CA ASP A 29 3.91 22.28 -23.36
C ASP A 29 4.21 20.99 -22.59
N LYS A 30 5.23 21.05 -21.72
CA LYS A 30 5.58 19.95 -20.81
C LYS A 30 4.41 19.57 -19.90
N ASN A 31 3.75 20.55 -19.28
CA ASN A 31 2.61 20.29 -18.41
C ASN A 31 1.35 19.92 -19.20
N LYS A 32 1.18 20.43 -20.41
CA LYS A 32 0.10 20.05 -21.34
C LYS A 32 0.18 18.57 -21.69
N GLN A 33 1.34 18.09 -22.15
CA GLN A 33 1.58 16.68 -22.44
C GLN A 33 1.36 15.79 -21.21
N LYS A 34 1.88 16.23 -20.04
CA LYS A 34 1.68 15.51 -18.79
C LYS A 34 0.20 15.44 -18.39
N ALA A 35 -0.54 16.54 -18.54
CA ALA A 35 -1.96 16.61 -18.21
C ALA A 35 -2.77 15.65 -19.10
N LEU A 36 -2.54 15.69 -20.41
CA LEU A 36 -3.20 14.80 -21.37
C LEU A 36 -2.96 13.33 -21.03
N LYS A 37 -1.72 12.94 -20.75
CA LYS A 37 -1.39 11.56 -20.35
C LYS A 37 -2.12 11.12 -19.08
N LEU A 38 -2.23 12.01 -18.09
CA LEU A 38 -2.92 11.71 -16.83
C LEU A 38 -4.44 11.63 -17.00
N LEU A 39 -5.02 12.49 -17.84
CA LEU A 39 -6.45 12.50 -18.14
C LEU A 39 -6.84 11.30 -18.99
N GLU A 40 -6.04 10.94 -19.99
CA GLU A 40 -6.27 9.78 -20.83
C GLU A 40 -6.26 8.48 -20.01
N GLU A 41 -5.27 8.34 -19.12
CA GLU A 41 -5.21 7.23 -18.16
C GLU A 41 -6.46 7.21 -17.28
N ALA A 42 -6.89 8.37 -16.77
CA ALA A 42 -8.07 8.47 -15.91
C ALA A 42 -9.37 8.12 -16.65
N ARG A 43 -9.53 8.63 -17.88
CA ARG A 43 -10.68 8.36 -18.76
C ARG A 43 -10.80 6.87 -19.03
N ARG A 44 -9.70 6.22 -19.42
CA ARG A 44 -9.67 4.77 -19.66
C ARG A 44 -10.05 3.99 -18.41
N ASN A 45 -9.44 4.32 -17.26
CA ASN A 45 -9.73 3.64 -15.99
C ASN A 45 -11.21 3.76 -15.58
N PHE A 46 -11.81 4.94 -15.70
CA PHE A 46 -13.23 5.14 -15.38
C PHE A 46 -14.17 4.43 -16.37
N MET A 47 -13.82 4.41 -17.65
CA MET A 47 -14.58 3.69 -18.67
C MET A 47 -14.55 2.17 -18.41
N GLU A 48 -13.36 1.59 -18.23
CA GLU A 48 -13.20 0.16 -17.88
C GLU A 48 -13.91 -0.18 -16.56
N LEU A 49 -13.88 0.72 -15.58
CA LEU A 49 -14.58 0.53 -14.31
C LEU A 49 -16.09 0.53 -14.48
N SER A 50 -16.63 1.38 -15.36
CA SER A 50 -18.07 1.45 -15.63
C SER A 50 -18.64 0.13 -16.18
N GLU A 51 -17.82 -0.66 -16.86
CA GLU A 51 -18.18 -1.98 -17.38
C GLU A 51 -18.08 -3.08 -16.31
N ASN A 52 -17.29 -2.85 -15.26
CA ASN A 52 -16.94 -3.84 -14.22
C ASN A 52 -17.42 -3.43 -12.82
N VAL A 53 -18.58 -2.78 -12.72
CA VAL A 53 -19.15 -2.39 -11.43
C VAL A 53 -19.81 -3.60 -10.75
N ALA A 54 -19.30 -3.95 -9.57
CA ALA A 54 -19.86 -4.97 -8.69
C ALA A 54 -20.64 -4.38 -7.50
N ILE A 55 -20.34 -3.14 -7.10
CA ILE A 55 -20.94 -2.45 -5.95
C ILE A 55 -21.57 -1.13 -6.42
N ASP A 56 -22.87 -0.95 -6.21
CA ASP A 56 -23.56 0.30 -6.58
C ASP A 56 -23.34 1.38 -5.53
N ASN A 57 -22.34 2.24 -5.74
CA ASN A 57 -22.08 3.40 -4.88
C ASN A 57 -22.32 4.70 -5.65
N GLN A 58 -23.58 5.09 -5.75
CA GLN A 58 -23.99 6.29 -6.49
C GLN A 58 -23.43 7.58 -5.88
N GLU A 59 -23.33 7.66 -4.55
CA GLU A 59 -22.80 8.85 -3.87
C GLU A 59 -21.33 9.10 -4.25
N LEU A 60 -20.51 8.05 -4.22
CA LEU A 60 -19.10 8.16 -4.61
C LEU A 60 -18.95 8.43 -6.11
N ALA A 61 -19.78 7.83 -6.96
CA ALA A 61 -19.78 8.09 -8.40
C ALA A 61 -20.11 9.57 -8.69
N ASN A 62 -21.14 10.11 -8.01
CA ASN A 62 -21.51 11.53 -8.09
C ASN A 62 -20.40 12.45 -7.56
N PHE A 63 -19.70 12.04 -6.50
CA PHE A 63 -18.52 12.77 -6.03
C PHE A 63 -17.45 12.88 -7.12
N PHE A 64 -17.14 11.79 -7.82
CA PHE A 64 -16.18 11.83 -8.94
C PHE A 64 -16.67 12.70 -10.08
N LEU A 65 -17.94 12.62 -10.46
CA LEU A 65 -18.52 13.47 -11.50
C LEU A 65 -18.40 14.95 -11.14
N LYS A 66 -18.77 15.33 -9.91
CA LYS A 66 -18.62 16.71 -9.41
C LYS A 66 -17.18 17.20 -9.49
N ARG A 67 -16.19 16.34 -9.20
CA ARG A 67 -14.77 16.68 -9.30
C ARG A 67 -14.31 16.82 -10.76
N ALA A 68 -14.75 15.93 -11.65
CA ALA A 68 -14.44 15.99 -13.08
C ALA A 68 -15.03 17.27 -13.72
N VAL A 69 -16.29 17.59 -13.44
CA VAL A 69 -16.95 18.81 -13.92
C VAL A 69 -16.23 20.06 -13.40
N LYS A 70 -15.85 20.08 -12.12
CA LYS A 70 -15.06 21.18 -11.55
C LYS A 70 -13.74 21.36 -12.29
N LEU A 71 -13.02 20.28 -12.60
CA LEU A 71 -11.79 20.35 -13.38
C LEU A 71 -12.05 20.88 -14.80
N LYS A 72 -13.09 20.37 -15.49
CA LYS A 72 -13.48 20.82 -16.84
C LYS A 72 -13.78 22.32 -16.88
N ASN A 73 -14.47 22.84 -15.87
CA ASN A 73 -14.84 24.26 -15.80
C ASN A 73 -13.62 25.14 -15.49
N ASN A 74 -12.68 24.63 -14.69
CA ASN A 74 -11.44 25.32 -14.36
C ASN A 74 -10.34 25.16 -15.43
N THR A 75 -10.57 24.38 -16.49
CA THR A 75 -9.62 24.21 -17.60
C THR A 75 -9.83 25.33 -18.61
N ASN A 76 -9.27 26.50 -18.30
CA ASN A 76 -9.21 27.67 -19.18
C ASN A 76 -8.01 28.55 -18.79
N ASP A 77 -7.52 29.36 -19.74
CA ASP A 77 -6.31 30.17 -19.55
C ASP A 77 -6.43 31.15 -18.38
N ARG A 78 -7.59 31.81 -18.21
CA ARG A 78 -7.83 32.76 -17.11
C ARG A 78 -7.67 32.13 -15.72
N PHE A 79 -8.13 30.89 -15.56
CA PHE A 79 -8.01 30.17 -14.29
C PHE A 79 -6.55 29.79 -14.02
N ILE A 80 -5.82 29.34 -15.04
CA ILE A 80 -4.42 28.93 -14.93
C ILE A 80 -3.52 30.12 -14.62
N GLU A 81 -3.76 31.29 -15.24
CA GLU A 81 -3.05 32.52 -14.92
C GLU A 81 -3.25 32.93 -13.45
N LYS A 82 -4.48 32.79 -12.93
CA LYS A 82 -4.81 33.17 -11.55
C LYS A 82 -4.24 32.20 -10.50
N MET A 83 -4.33 30.90 -10.73
CA MET A 83 -3.97 29.86 -9.75
C MET A 83 -2.55 29.31 -9.92
N GLY A 84 -1.97 29.50 -11.11
CA GLY A 84 -0.70 28.92 -11.52
C GLY A 84 -0.81 27.47 -12.03
N GLU A 85 0.10 27.12 -12.93
CA GLU A 85 0.17 25.78 -13.54
C GLU A 85 0.27 24.66 -12.49
N LYS A 86 1.00 24.89 -11.40
CA LYS A 86 1.24 23.90 -10.35
C LYS A 86 -0.06 23.44 -9.68
N GLU A 87 -0.96 24.37 -9.35
CA GLU A 87 -2.24 24.05 -8.71
C GLU A 87 -3.24 23.41 -9.69
N TYR A 88 -3.20 23.83 -10.95
CA TYR A 88 -3.94 23.16 -12.01
C TYR A 88 -3.49 21.69 -12.15
N MET A 89 -2.17 21.46 -12.23
CA MET A 89 -1.60 20.12 -12.36
C MET A 89 -1.87 19.23 -11.14
N LYS A 90 -1.96 19.80 -9.93
CA LYS A 90 -2.44 19.06 -8.75
C LYS A 90 -3.87 18.59 -8.95
N SER A 91 -4.76 19.44 -9.47
CA SER A 91 -6.16 19.08 -9.74
C SER A 91 -6.28 17.95 -10.78
N VAL A 92 -5.49 18.01 -11.85
CA VAL A 92 -5.41 16.93 -12.85
C VAL A 92 -4.89 15.62 -12.23
N SER A 93 -3.81 15.71 -11.44
CA SER A 93 -3.22 14.55 -10.76
C SER A 93 -4.19 13.90 -9.77
N MET A 94 -5.03 14.69 -9.11
CA MET A 94 -6.06 14.20 -8.20
C MET A 94 -7.14 13.39 -8.93
N ILE A 95 -7.59 13.82 -10.10
CA ILE A 95 -8.54 13.03 -10.92
C ILE A 95 -7.94 11.68 -11.31
N ASN A 96 -6.68 11.67 -11.77
CA ASN A 96 -6.00 10.40 -12.07
C ASN A 96 -5.88 9.51 -10.83
N ARG A 97 -5.56 10.08 -9.66
CA ARG A 97 -5.49 9.33 -8.40
C ARG A 97 -6.85 8.70 -8.05
N TYR A 98 -7.95 9.42 -8.20
CA TYR A 98 -9.29 8.86 -8.01
C TYR A 98 -9.59 7.72 -8.98
N SER A 99 -9.22 7.85 -10.26
CA SER A 99 -9.42 6.79 -11.25
C SER A 99 -8.73 5.48 -10.87
N LYS A 100 -7.58 5.54 -10.19
CA LYS A 100 -6.82 4.37 -9.73
C LYS A 100 -7.35 3.78 -8.42
N ALA A 101 -7.99 4.60 -7.59
CA ALA A 101 -8.57 4.18 -6.32
C ALA A 101 -10.02 3.64 -6.48
N ALA A 102 -10.77 4.14 -7.46
CA ALA A 102 -12.16 3.77 -7.68
C ALA A 102 -12.40 2.25 -7.85
N PRO A 103 -11.53 1.46 -8.53
CA PRO A 103 -11.73 0.02 -8.66
C PRO A 103 -11.83 -0.74 -7.34
N TYR A 104 -11.27 -0.21 -6.25
CA TYR A 104 -11.38 -0.85 -4.93
C TYR A 104 -12.79 -0.70 -4.35
N ASP A 105 -13.45 0.44 -4.59
CA ASP A 105 -14.78 0.72 -4.05
C ASP A 105 -15.92 0.17 -4.93
N PHE A 106 -15.70 0.04 -6.23
CA PHE A 106 -16.73 -0.38 -7.18
C PHE A 106 -16.58 -1.82 -7.69
N ALA A 107 -15.35 -2.35 -7.83
CA ALA A 107 -15.08 -3.67 -8.42
C ALA A 107 -14.65 -4.72 -7.39
N GLY A 108 -14.85 -4.47 -6.09
CA GLY A 108 -14.61 -5.45 -5.02
C GLY A 108 -13.13 -5.80 -4.75
N LYS A 109 -12.17 -5.04 -5.30
CA LYS A 109 -10.72 -5.27 -5.13
C LYS A 109 -10.21 -5.05 -3.69
N VAL A 110 -11.07 -4.65 -2.75
CA VAL A 110 -10.74 -4.52 -1.32
C VAL A 110 -10.29 -5.84 -0.70
N LYS A 111 -10.74 -6.99 -1.20
CA LYS A 111 -10.32 -8.31 -0.67
C LYS A 111 -8.81 -8.52 -0.80
N ASP A 112 -8.20 -8.05 -1.88
CA ASP A 112 -6.74 -8.16 -2.09
C ASP A 112 -5.95 -7.31 -1.10
N LEU A 113 -6.47 -6.11 -0.79
CA LEU A 113 -5.90 -5.25 0.26
C LEU A 113 -6.03 -5.87 1.65
N GLN A 114 -7.15 -6.53 1.96
CA GLN A 114 -7.34 -7.21 3.23
C GLN A 114 -6.34 -8.37 3.40
N ARG A 115 -6.05 -9.11 2.33
CA ARG A 115 -5.01 -10.15 2.33
C ARG A 115 -3.63 -9.55 2.58
N ALA A 116 -3.29 -8.45 1.92
CA ALA A 116 -2.02 -7.74 2.14
C ALA A 116 -1.88 -7.23 3.58
N TYR A 117 -2.95 -6.65 4.12
CA TYR A 117 -3.02 -6.20 5.51
C TYR A 117 -2.84 -7.34 6.51
N ARG A 118 -3.52 -8.48 6.31
CA ARG A 118 -3.37 -9.65 7.17
C ARG A 118 -1.95 -10.21 7.11
N ALA A 119 -1.37 -10.30 5.91
CA ALA A 119 0.01 -10.76 5.75
C ALA A 119 1.01 -9.84 6.45
N PHE A 120 0.82 -8.51 6.36
CA PHE A 120 1.63 -7.55 7.14
C PHE A 120 1.52 -7.84 8.64
N LEU A 121 0.29 -7.91 9.18
CA LEU A 121 0.05 -8.16 10.60
C LEU A 121 0.67 -9.49 11.06
N PHE A 122 0.39 -10.58 10.36
CA PHE A 122 0.90 -11.90 10.72
C PHE A 122 2.41 -12.04 10.49
N GLY A 123 2.99 -11.30 9.55
CA GLY A 123 4.45 -11.26 9.34
C GLY A 123 5.21 -10.48 10.42
N MET A 124 4.55 -9.50 11.05
CA MET A 124 5.12 -8.73 12.16
C MET A 124 5.15 -9.52 13.48
N ILE A 125 4.18 -10.41 13.73
CA ILE A 125 4.10 -11.18 14.99
C ILE A 125 5.37 -11.99 15.27
N PRO A 126 5.88 -12.82 14.32
CA PRO A 126 7.12 -13.57 14.52
C PRO A 126 8.31 -12.68 14.89
N PHE A 127 8.40 -11.47 14.32
CA PHE A 127 9.47 -10.53 14.66
C PHE A 127 9.42 -10.10 16.12
N TYR A 128 8.25 -9.80 16.67
CA TYR A 128 8.12 -9.43 18.08
C TYR A 128 8.47 -10.58 19.02
N VAL A 129 8.08 -11.81 18.66
CA VAL A 129 8.41 -13.01 19.43
C VAL A 129 9.91 -13.28 19.42
N VAL A 130 10.51 -13.28 18.22
CA VAL A 130 11.92 -13.66 18.06
C VAL A 130 12.87 -12.57 18.56
N SER A 131 12.52 -11.29 18.44
CA SER A 131 13.33 -10.19 18.97
C SER A 131 13.62 -10.29 20.48
N GLY A 132 12.70 -10.88 21.26
CA GLY A 132 12.94 -11.12 22.68
C GLY A 132 14.02 -12.19 22.95
N ILE A 133 14.23 -13.12 22.02
CA ILE A 133 15.14 -14.27 22.16
C ILE A 133 16.59 -13.87 21.84
N PHE A 134 16.79 -13.01 20.83
CA PHE A 134 18.13 -12.63 20.36
C PHE A 134 18.85 -11.58 21.22
N GLY A 135 18.21 -11.11 22.29
CA GLY A 135 18.82 -10.28 23.32
C GLY A 135 18.27 -8.85 23.42
N PRO A 136 18.77 -8.06 24.40
CA PRO A 136 18.16 -6.79 24.79
C PRO A 136 18.08 -5.75 23.66
N VAL A 137 19.08 -5.69 22.78
CA VAL A 137 19.13 -4.73 21.67
C VAL A 137 17.97 -4.95 20.70
N TYR A 138 17.69 -6.20 20.34
CA TYR A 138 16.59 -6.55 19.44
C TYR A 138 15.24 -6.37 20.13
N ALA A 139 15.14 -6.71 21.41
CA ALA A 139 13.94 -6.45 22.20
C ALA A 139 13.60 -4.95 22.26
N VAL A 140 14.58 -4.07 22.50
CA VAL A 140 14.39 -2.61 22.47
C VAL A 140 14.00 -2.13 21.08
N THR A 141 14.63 -2.65 20.04
CA THR A 141 14.27 -2.34 18.64
C THR A 141 12.82 -2.70 18.35
N ALA A 142 12.37 -3.88 18.80
CA ALA A 142 10.98 -4.29 18.67
C ALA A 142 10.04 -3.35 19.42
N LEU A 143 10.36 -2.96 20.66
CA LEU A 143 9.58 -1.99 21.42
C LEU A 143 9.47 -0.63 20.71
N ILE A 144 10.55 -0.12 20.13
CA ILE A 144 10.51 1.13 19.35
C ILE A 144 9.59 0.97 18.13
N LEU A 145 9.65 -0.16 17.44
CA LEU A 145 8.84 -0.42 16.25
C LEU A 145 7.37 -0.73 16.53
N ILE A 146 6.97 -0.97 17.79
CA ILE A 146 5.57 -1.27 18.11
C ILE A 146 4.63 -0.11 17.75
N ILE A 147 5.03 1.13 18.05
CA ILE A 147 4.23 2.33 17.79
C ILE A 147 4.00 2.53 16.28
N PRO A 148 5.04 2.63 15.42
CA PRO A 148 4.83 2.81 13.99
C PRO A 148 4.11 1.60 13.35
N THR A 149 4.26 0.39 13.89
CA THR A 149 3.51 -0.79 13.42
C THR A 149 2.03 -0.66 13.72
N LEU A 150 1.65 -0.29 14.94
CA LEU A 150 0.24 -0.09 15.31
C LEU A 150 -0.39 1.04 14.49
N LEU A 151 0.33 2.15 14.30
CA LEU A 151 -0.12 3.25 13.44
C LEU A 151 -0.29 2.79 11.98
N ALA A 152 0.65 1.99 11.47
CA ALA A 152 0.53 1.37 10.16
C ALA A 152 -0.73 0.51 10.07
N MET A 153 -0.97 -0.34 11.07
CA MET A 153 -2.14 -1.23 11.11
C MET A 153 -3.46 -0.46 11.11
N PHE A 154 -3.60 0.56 11.97
CA PHE A 154 -4.83 1.35 12.04
C PHE A 154 -5.09 2.15 10.76
N SER A 155 -4.03 2.71 10.17
CA SER A 155 -4.14 3.50 8.94
C SER A 155 -4.38 2.62 7.70
N LEU A 156 -3.70 1.47 7.57
CA LEU A 156 -3.91 0.52 6.47
C LEU A 156 -5.34 -0.01 6.43
N ARG A 157 -5.95 -0.30 7.59
CA ARG A 157 -7.36 -0.74 7.69
C ARG A 157 -8.32 0.30 7.11
N LYS A 158 -7.98 1.58 7.20
CA LYS A 158 -8.75 2.71 6.65
C LYS A 158 -8.28 3.12 5.24
N ARG A 159 -7.32 2.40 4.64
CA ARG A 159 -6.66 2.76 3.36
C ARG A 159 -6.00 4.14 3.40
N GLY A 160 -5.47 4.55 4.54
CA GLY A 160 -4.72 5.80 4.67
C GLY A 160 -3.31 5.70 4.11
N SER A 161 -2.88 6.73 3.37
CA SER A 161 -1.50 6.84 2.83
C SER A 161 -0.40 6.74 3.90
N LEU A 162 -0.64 7.24 5.11
CA LEU A 162 0.28 7.12 6.24
C LEU A 162 0.56 5.64 6.57
N GLY A 163 -0.45 4.78 6.53
CA GLY A 163 -0.31 3.36 6.83
C GLY A 163 0.59 2.64 5.84
N LEU A 164 0.44 2.96 4.56
CA LEU A 164 1.30 2.43 3.51
C LEU A 164 2.76 2.86 3.75
N MET A 165 2.99 4.14 4.01
CA MET A 165 4.33 4.68 4.26
C MET A 165 4.98 4.03 5.48
N LEU A 166 4.29 3.96 6.62
CA LEU A 166 4.81 3.36 7.83
C LEU A 166 5.06 1.86 7.66
N SER A 167 4.20 1.14 6.93
CA SER A 167 4.42 -0.28 6.67
C SER A 167 5.75 -0.51 5.93
N PHE A 168 6.04 0.28 4.88
CA PHE A 168 7.31 0.17 4.16
C PHE A 168 8.52 0.62 4.97
N ALA A 169 8.34 1.57 5.90
CA ALA A 169 9.40 1.99 6.80
C ALA A 169 9.76 0.90 7.83
N VAL A 170 8.75 0.17 8.32
CA VAL A 170 8.94 -0.83 9.38
C VAL A 170 9.38 -2.18 8.84
N MET A 171 8.78 -2.68 7.75
CA MET A 171 8.99 -4.06 7.24
C MET A 171 10.46 -4.52 7.06
N PRO A 172 11.42 -3.68 6.63
CA PRO A 172 12.79 -4.14 6.39
C PRO A 172 13.48 -4.76 7.61
N ILE A 173 13.27 -4.19 8.81
CA ILE A 173 13.94 -4.67 10.03
C ILE A 173 13.45 -6.09 10.41
N PRO A 174 12.15 -6.35 10.56
CA PRO A 174 11.58 -7.69 10.70
C PRO A 174 12.04 -8.69 9.64
N MET A 175 12.14 -8.27 8.37
CA MET A 175 12.61 -9.15 7.30
C MET A 175 14.07 -9.57 7.49
N VAL A 176 14.95 -8.62 7.79
CA VAL A 176 16.35 -8.91 8.11
C VAL A 176 16.45 -9.82 9.33
N MET A 177 15.65 -9.55 10.36
CA MET A 177 15.60 -10.39 11.56
C MET A 177 15.12 -11.81 11.23
N GLY A 178 14.12 -11.95 10.36
CA GLY A 178 13.65 -13.24 9.89
C GLY A 178 14.74 -14.04 9.17
N ALA A 179 15.53 -13.39 8.32
CA ALA A 179 16.68 -14.02 7.65
C ALA A 179 17.77 -14.46 8.65
N PHE A 180 18.10 -13.62 9.65
CA PHE A 180 19.03 -13.99 10.71
C PHE A 180 18.50 -15.16 11.56
N SER A 181 17.20 -15.18 11.84
CA SER A 181 16.55 -16.24 12.60
C SER A 181 16.65 -17.59 11.90
N ILE A 182 16.42 -17.62 10.59
CA ILE A 182 16.60 -18.83 9.78
C ILE A 182 18.05 -19.28 9.80
N ARG A 183 18.99 -18.37 9.54
CA ARG A 183 20.42 -18.69 9.52
C ARG A 183 20.89 -19.24 10.87
N TYR A 184 20.51 -18.60 11.97
CA TYR A 184 20.88 -19.02 13.31
C TYR A 184 20.23 -20.35 13.69
N GLY A 185 18.94 -20.53 13.37
CA GLY A 185 18.25 -21.78 13.65
C GLY A 185 18.84 -22.98 12.89
N ILE A 186 19.21 -22.80 11.61
CA ILE A 186 19.94 -23.83 10.84
C ILE A 186 21.29 -24.13 11.50
N TYR A 187 22.07 -23.08 11.83
CA TYR A 187 23.36 -23.25 12.49
C TYR A 187 23.24 -24.06 13.78
N ALA A 188 22.31 -23.70 14.67
CA ALA A 188 22.07 -24.41 15.93
C ALA A 188 21.70 -25.87 15.66
N LEU A 189 20.80 -26.16 14.73
CA LEU A 189 20.38 -27.53 14.41
C LEU A 189 21.49 -28.40 13.81
N THR A 190 22.49 -27.79 13.16
CA THR A 190 23.65 -28.49 12.59
C THR A 190 24.86 -28.59 13.51
N ASN A 191 24.81 -27.96 14.70
CA ASN A 191 25.92 -27.92 15.64
C ASN A 191 25.47 -28.32 17.05
N GLU A 192 25.79 -29.56 17.43
CA GLU A 192 25.44 -30.12 18.74
C GLU A 192 26.01 -29.32 19.92
N GLY A 193 27.16 -28.68 19.74
CA GLY A 193 27.76 -27.82 20.77
C GLY A 193 26.91 -26.57 21.04
N GLU A 194 26.32 -25.97 20.01
CA GLU A 194 25.43 -24.83 20.18
C GLU A 194 24.10 -25.24 20.84
N LEU A 195 23.53 -26.39 20.47
CA LEU A 195 22.32 -26.91 21.13
C LEU A 195 22.54 -27.21 22.61
N THR A 196 23.70 -27.77 22.95
CA THR A 196 24.09 -28.03 24.34
C THR A 196 24.19 -26.73 25.12
N ARG A 197 24.84 -25.72 24.54
CA ARG A 197 24.93 -24.37 25.13
C ARG A 197 23.56 -23.73 25.36
N ILE A 198 22.63 -23.86 24.40
CA ILE A 198 21.26 -23.34 24.54
C ILE A 198 20.53 -24.07 25.67
N ALA A 199 20.65 -25.40 25.72
CA ALA A 199 20.04 -26.24 26.75
C ALA A 199 20.53 -25.85 28.15
N GLU A 200 21.85 -25.68 28.32
CA GLU A 200 22.47 -25.25 29.58
C GLU A 200 22.04 -23.83 29.98
N ALA A 201 22.06 -22.88 29.04
CA ALA A 201 21.67 -21.49 29.31
C ALA A 201 20.20 -21.34 29.75
N LEU A 202 19.33 -22.22 29.27
CA LEU A 202 17.91 -22.25 29.63
C LEU A 202 17.60 -23.18 30.81
N GLY A 203 18.56 -24.00 31.26
CA GLY A 203 18.34 -25.05 32.26
C GLY A 203 17.34 -26.11 31.79
N GLN A 204 17.33 -26.42 30.49
CA GLN A 204 16.37 -27.31 29.84
C GLN A 204 17.05 -28.48 29.15
N SER A 205 16.26 -29.46 28.69
CA SER A 205 16.78 -30.60 27.94
C SER A 205 17.20 -30.23 26.50
N LEU A 206 18.08 -31.05 25.91
CA LEU A 206 18.52 -30.89 24.53
C LEU A 206 17.34 -30.91 23.54
N ALA A 207 16.32 -31.73 23.81
CA ALA A 207 15.11 -31.81 22.98
C ALA A 207 14.33 -30.48 22.99
N VAL A 208 14.26 -29.80 24.13
CA VAL A 208 13.64 -28.47 24.23
C VAL A 208 14.45 -27.44 23.46
N ALA A 209 15.78 -27.46 23.58
CA ALA A 209 16.67 -26.58 22.81
C ALA A 209 16.52 -26.76 21.29
N GLN A 210 16.45 -28.01 20.82
CA GLN A 210 16.16 -28.34 19.43
C GLN A 210 14.79 -27.80 18.99
N GLY A 211 13.75 -27.99 19.80
CA GLY A 211 12.41 -27.46 19.53
C GLY A 211 12.38 -25.93 19.39
N ILE A 212 13.13 -25.22 20.25
CA ILE A 212 13.28 -23.75 20.16
C ILE A 212 14.00 -23.34 18.87
N ALA A 213 15.08 -24.02 18.50
CA ALA A 213 15.81 -23.71 17.26
C ALA A 213 14.94 -23.93 16.01
N VAL A 214 14.14 -25.00 15.99
CA VAL A 214 13.14 -25.24 14.93
C VAL A 214 12.10 -24.11 14.92
N LEU A 215 11.54 -23.76 16.08
CA LEU A 215 10.53 -22.71 16.19
C LEU A 215 11.05 -21.35 15.68
N ILE A 216 12.26 -20.94 16.07
CA ILE A 216 12.90 -19.70 15.61
C ILE A 216 13.05 -19.71 14.08
N THR A 217 13.47 -20.85 13.51
CA THR A 217 13.59 -21.02 12.05
C THR A 217 12.25 -20.81 11.35
N LEU A 218 11.19 -21.46 11.85
CA LEU A 218 9.85 -21.36 11.29
C LEU A 218 9.27 -19.96 11.41
N LEU A 219 9.46 -19.31 12.56
CA LEU A 219 9.03 -17.92 12.78
C LEU A 219 9.78 -16.94 11.85
N GLY A 220 11.08 -17.14 11.66
CA GLY A 220 11.87 -16.35 10.71
C GLY A 220 11.39 -16.51 9.27
N ALA A 221 11.13 -17.75 8.84
CA ALA A 221 10.58 -18.04 7.52
C ALA A 221 9.18 -17.46 7.32
N ALA A 222 8.30 -17.60 8.32
CA ALA A 222 6.96 -17.03 8.29
C ALA A 222 7.02 -15.50 8.14
N SER A 223 7.90 -14.82 8.89
CA SER A 223 8.08 -13.37 8.78
C SER A 223 8.49 -12.96 7.37
N LEU A 224 9.53 -13.60 6.81
CA LEU A 224 10.02 -13.29 5.47
C LEU A 224 8.96 -13.50 4.38
N ILE A 225 8.28 -14.63 4.39
CA ILE A 225 7.27 -14.97 3.38
C ILE A 225 6.10 -13.99 3.45
N LEU A 226 5.57 -13.76 4.66
CA LEU A 226 4.39 -12.93 4.86
C LEU A 226 4.69 -11.45 4.59
N LEU A 227 5.83 -10.93 5.05
CA LEU A 227 6.23 -9.54 4.81
C LEU A 227 6.70 -9.31 3.38
N GLY A 228 7.31 -10.30 2.73
CA GLY A 228 7.62 -10.27 1.30
C GLY A 228 6.34 -10.18 0.46
N TYR A 229 5.36 -11.04 0.75
CA TYR A 229 4.04 -10.97 0.10
C TYR A 229 3.33 -9.65 0.39
N ALA A 230 3.32 -9.18 1.64
CA ALA A 230 2.72 -7.91 2.03
C ALA A 230 3.38 -6.74 1.29
N SER A 231 4.71 -6.69 1.23
CA SER A 231 5.47 -5.66 0.50
C SER A 231 5.08 -5.62 -0.97
N TYR A 232 5.03 -6.78 -1.64
CA TYR A 232 4.61 -6.87 -3.03
C TYR A 232 3.16 -6.40 -3.24
N MET A 233 2.22 -6.91 -2.45
CA MET A 233 0.80 -6.58 -2.62
C MET A 233 0.48 -5.13 -2.27
N LEU A 234 1.07 -4.60 -1.19
CA LEU A 234 0.91 -3.19 -0.81
C LEU A 234 1.51 -2.27 -1.88
N TYR A 235 2.63 -2.64 -2.49
CA TYR A 235 3.23 -1.87 -3.59
C TYR A 235 2.36 -1.91 -4.86
N LYS A 236 1.90 -3.10 -5.24
CA LYS A 236 1.01 -3.32 -6.39
C LYS A 236 -0.28 -2.52 -6.25
N HIS A 237 -0.85 -2.49 -5.05
CA HIS A 237 -2.11 -1.82 -4.75
C HIS A 237 -1.94 -0.45 -4.07
N ARG A 238 -0.76 0.17 -4.15
CA ARG A 238 -0.44 1.45 -3.50
C ARG A 238 -1.42 2.59 -3.82
N HIS A 239 -2.04 2.52 -4.99
CA HIS A 239 -3.00 3.52 -5.44
C HIS A 239 -4.35 3.48 -4.71
N ALA A 240 -4.63 2.39 -3.99
CA ALA A 240 -5.80 2.32 -3.11
C ALA A 240 -5.69 3.23 -1.89
N PHE A 241 -4.48 3.68 -1.55
CA PHE A 241 -4.23 4.45 -0.34
C PHE A 241 -4.26 5.94 -0.66
N LEU A 242 -5.23 6.65 -0.06
CA LEU A 242 -5.49 8.07 -0.29
C LEU A 242 -4.91 8.96 0.81
#